data_AF-A0A3N5PQX4-F1
#
_entry.id   AF-A0A3N5PQX4-F1
#
_cell.length_a   1.000
_cell.length_b   1.000
_cell.length_c   1.000
_cell.angle_alpha   90.00
_cell.angle_beta   90.00
_cell.angle_gamma   90.00
#
_symmetry.space_group_name_H-M   'P 1'
#
loop_
_entity.id
_entity.type
_entity.pdbx_description
1 polymer ?
#
loop_
_entity_poly.entity_id
_entity_poly.type
_entity_poly.pdbx_seq_one_letter_code
_entity_poly.pdbx_strand_id
1 'polypeptide(L)'
;FKSKLNEYEHKDSITIFGTKGEERKVIRYGYVTLNYNNKEYKVNVYKGESNTGETYYSIWFTDKTTGEETYGVGRYIDFELNPDKDFIYTIDFNLAYNPYCAYSPDYSCAIPTKEDHIDLYIEVGEKIFH
;
A
#
# COMPACT_ATOMS: atom_id res chain seq x y z
N PHE A 1 2.06 -0.51 -13.89
CA PHE A 1 3.51 -0.21 -13.88
C PHE A 1 4.31 -1.51 -13.78
N LYS A 2 5.58 -1.53 -14.21
CA LYS A 2 6.45 -2.71 -14.08
C LYS A 2 7.70 -2.35 -13.29
N SER A 3 8.04 -3.15 -12.28
CA SER A 3 9.22 -2.93 -11.43
C SER A 3 9.73 -4.23 -10.84
N LYS A 4 11.04 -4.31 -10.59
CA LYS A 4 11.57 -5.26 -9.61
C LYS A 4 11.18 -4.81 -8.20
N LEU A 5 11.11 -5.77 -7.28
CA LEU A 5 11.09 -5.47 -5.86
C LEU A 5 12.51 -5.17 -5.39
N ASN A 6 12.72 -3.98 -4.82
CA ASN A 6 13.98 -3.63 -4.17
C ASN A 6 13.79 -3.82 -2.67
N GLU A 7 14.35 -4.90 -2.13
CA GLU A 7 14.34 -5.12 -0.68
C GLU A 7 15.20 -4.07 0.01
N TYR A 8 14.74 -3.56 1.16
CA TYR A 8 15.58 -2.69 1.99
C TYR A 8 16.70 -3.52 2.63
N GLU A 9 17.93 -3.00 2.65
CA GLU A 9 19.07 -3.65 3.32
C GLU A 9 18.78 -3.88 4.81
N HIS A 10 18.16 -2.89 5.44
CA HIS A 10 17.64 -2.97 6.80
C HIS A 10 16.11 -3.01 6.76
N LYS A 11 15.57 -4.18 7.09
CA LYS A 11 14.12 -4.41 7.19
C LYS A 11 13.63 -3.87 8.53
N ASP A 12 13.40 -2.57 8.56
CA ASP A 12 12.93 -1.88 9.75
C ASP A 12 11.53 -2.40 10.15
N SER A 13 11.40 -2.81 11.41
CA SER A 13 10.08 -2.96 12.02
C SER A 13 9.59 -1.57 12.40
N ILE A 14 8.48 -1.17 11.80
CA ILE A 14 7.83 0.11 12.08
C ILE A 14 6.49 -0.15 12.74
N THR A 15 6.08 0.80 13.58
CA THR A 15 4.74 0.84 14.13
C THR A 15 3.88 1.74 13.24
N ILE A 16 2.84 1.17 12.66
CA ILE A 16 1.79 1.92 11.97
C ILE A 16 0.55 1.92 12.85
N PHE A 17 -0.08 3.07 12.99
CA PHE A 17 -1.31 3.20 13.73
C PHE A 17 -2.51 2.86 12.86
N GLY A 18 -3.47 2.18 13.47
CA GLY A 18 -4.78 1.99 12.91
C GLY A 18 -5.65 3.23 13.02
N THR A 19 -6.73 3.27 12.25
CA THR A 19 -7.77 4.31 12.34
C THR A 19 -8.45 4.37 13.72
N LYS A 20 -8.35 3.31 14.54
CA LYS A 20 -8.80 3.29 15.94
C LYS A 20 -7.70 3.54 16.97
N GLY A 21 -6.50 3.90 16.53
CA GLY A 21 -5.36 4.24 17.38
C GLY A 21 -4.57 3.03 17.89
N GLU A 22 -4.90 1.81 17.48
CA GLU A 22 -4.12 0.64 17.85
C GLU A 22 -2.83 0.52 17.04
N GLU A 23 -1.79 -0.02 17.66
CA GLU A 23 -0.49 -0.22 17.03
C GLU A 23 -0.45 -1.51 16.19
N ARG A 24 0.05 -1.40 14.96
CA ARG A 24 0.39 -2.53 14.11
C ARG A 24 1.88 -2.52 13.85
N LYS A 25 2.57 -3.59 14.28
CA LYS A 25 3.98 -3.78 13.95
C LYS A 25 4.07 -4.46 12.60
N VAL A 26 4.66 -3.76 11.64
CA VAL A 26 4.91 -4.27 10.30
C VAL A 26 6.36 -4.08 9.94
N ILE A 27 6.80 -4.80 8.92
CA ILE A 27 8.16 -4.67 8.39
C ILE A 27 8.05 -3.91 7.07
N ARG A 28 8.80 -2.81 6.93
CA ARG A 28 8.99 -2.17 5.63
C ARG A 28 9.95 -3.04 4.82
N TYR A 29 9.37 -3.92 3.99
CA TYR A 29 10.10 -5.05 3.38
C TYR A 29 10.97 -4.60 2.20
N GLY A 30 10.44 -3.71 1.38
CA GLY A 30 11.09 -3.19 0.19
C GLY A 30 10.25 -2.11 -0.47
N TYR A 31 10.61 -1.76 -1.70
CA TYR A 31 9.83 -0.84 -2.51
C TYR A 31 9.86 -1.24 -3.99
N VAL A 32 8.80 -0.84 -4.68
CA VAL A 32 8.70 -0.87 -6.15
C VAL A 32 8.73 0.54 -6.69
N THR A 33 9.18 0.67 -7.93
CA THR A 33 9.36 1.95 -8.59
C THR A 33 8.31 2.14 -9.67
N LEU A 34 7.65 3.29 -9.67
CA LEU A 34 6.71 3.70 -10.70
C LEU A 34 7.34 4.83 -11.51
N ASN A 35 7.45 4.63 -12.81
CA ASN A 35 7.92 5.66 -13.74
C ASN A 35 6.70 6.22 -14.49
N TYR A 36 6.42 7.51 -14.27
CA TYR A 36 5.33 8.22 -14.94
C TYR A 36 5.77 9.64 -15.28
N ASN A 37 5.59 10.06 -16.54
CA ASN A 37 5.99 11.39 -17.03
C ASN A 37 7.44 11.78 -16.67
N ASN A 38 8.39 10.86 -16.86
CA ASN A 38 9.82 11.03 -16.51
C ASN A 38 10.10 11.35 -15.03
N LYS A 39 9.12 11.14 -14.14
CA LYS A 39 9.29 11.21 -12.70
C LYS A 39 9.19 9.81 -12.10
N GLU A 40 10.11 9.52 -11.22
CA GLU A 40 10.17 8.28 -10.46
C GLU A 40 9.43 8.45 -9.13
N TYR A 41 8.56 7.50 -8.80
CA TYR A 41 7.87 7.40 -7.53
C TYR A 41 8.22 6.07 -6.87
N LYS A 42 8.49 6.10 -5.57
CA LYS A 42 8.75 4.90 -4.78
C LYS A 42 7.50 4.56 -3.99
N VAL A 43 7.16 3.29 -3.98
CA VAL A 43 6.01 2.77 -3.24
C VAL A 43 6.45 1.60 -2.39
N ASN A 44 6.23 1.71 -1.08
CA ASN A 44 6.67 0.71 -0.13
C ASN A 44 5.81 -0.56 -0.21
N VAL A 45 6.47 -1.69 -0.05
CA VAL A 45 5.84 -2.99 0.20
C VAL A 45 6.05 -3.33 1.66
N TYR A 46 4.94 -3.51 2.38
CA TYR A 46 4.93 -3.88 3.78
C TYR A 46 4.70 -5.37 3.93
N LYS A 47 5.37 -5.96 4.92
CA LYS A 47 5.10 -7.31 5.41
C LYS A 47 4.41 -7.22 6.76
N GLY A 48 3.23 -7.82 6.86
CA GLY A 48 2.46 -7.91 8.10
C GLY A 48 2.07 -9.34 8.45
N GLU A 49 1.42 -9.50 9.59
CA GLU A 49 0.80 -10.75 10.05
C GLU A 49 -0.68 -10.50 10.29
N SER A 50 -1.54 -11.38 9.79
CA SER A 50 -2.99 -11.31 10.00
C SER A 50 -3.36 -11.80 11.41
N ASN A 51 -4.62 -11.62 11.80
CA ASN A 51 -5.14 -12.17 13.06
C ASN A 51 -5.10 -13.71 13.13
N THR A 52 -4.99 -14.39 11.98
CA THR A 52 -4.84 -15.85 11.88
C THR A 52 -3.38 -16.31 11.94
N GLY A 53 -2.42 -15.38 12.06
CA GLY A 53 -0.98 -15.68 12.05
C GLY A 53 -0.40 -15.83 10.63
N GLU A 54 -1.17 -15.50 9.59
CA GLU A 54 -0.72 -15.63 8.20
C GLU A 54 0.08 -14.38 7.80
N THR A 55 1.25 -14.61 7.22
CA THR A 55 2.04 -13.51 6.65
C THR A 55 1.37 -13.00 5.38
N TYR A 56 1.23 -11.68 5.25
CA TYR A 56 0.80 -11.03 4.03
C TYR A 56 1.78 -9.93 3.62
N TYR A 57 1.76 -9.58 2.34
CA TYR A 57 2.43 -8.39 1.84
C TYR A 57 1.42 -7.47 1.18
N SER A 58 1.56 -6.17 1.41
CA SER A 58 0.62 -5.19 0.91
C SER A 58 1.33 -3.88 0.62
N ILE A 59 0.84 -3.20 -0.41
CA ILE A 59 1.16 -1.83 -0.72
C ILE A 59 0.04 -0.97 -0.15
N TRP A 60 0.39 0.01 0.66
CA TRP A 60 -0.54 1.02 1.14
C TRP A 60 -0.11 2.35 0.55
N PHE A 61 -1.06 3.13 0.03
CA PHE A 61 -0.74 4.39 -0.59
C PHE A 61 -1.86 5.43 -0.44
N THR A 62 -1.46 6.69 -0.54
CA THR A 62 -2.36 7.80 -0.83
C THR A 62 -1.92 8.45 -2.13
N ASP A 63 -2.82 9.17 -2.78
CA ASP A 63 -2.54 9.89 -4.01
C ASP A 63 -3.36 11.19 -4.07
N LYS A 64 -3.28 11.93 -5.17
CA LYS A 64 -4.01 13.22 -5.29
C LYS A 64 -5.53 13.09 -5.30
N THR A 65 -6.06 11.89 -5.53
CA THR A 65 -7.51 11.61 -5.44
C THR A 65 -7.96 11.30 -4.01
N THR A 66 -7.03 11.02 -3.08
CA THR A 66 -7.35 10.63 -1.70
C THR A 66 -8.03 11.76 -0.94
N GLY A 67 -9.21 11.49 -0.37
CA GLY A 67 -10.01 12.47 0.39
C GLY A 67 -10.92 13.35 -0.48
N GLU A 68 -10.73 13.34 -1.80
CA GLU A 68 -11.57 14.05 -2.78
C GLU A 68 -12.47 13.06 -3.54
N GLU A 69 -11.87 12.07 -4.21
CA GLU A 69 -12.57 11.07 -5.04
C GLU A 69 -12.45 9.64 -4.50
N THR A 70 -11.43 9.37 -3.67
CA THR A 70 -11.15 8.06 -3.05
C THR A 70 -11.08 8.16 -1.53
N TYR A 71 -11.18 7.02 -0.83
CA TYR A 71 -11.31 6.98 0.63
C TYR A 71 -10.19 7.74 1.35
N GLY A 72 -10.54 8.58 2.32
CA GLY A 72 -9.63 9.55 2.93
C GLY A 72 -8.42 8.96 3.68
N VAL A 73 -8.44 7.67 4.02
CA VAL A 73 -7.28 6.99 4.62
C VAL A 73 -6.30 6.49 3.56
N GLY A 74 -6.71 6.36 2.29
CA GLY A 74 -5.93 5.79 1.20
C GLY A 74 -6.49 4.44 0.73
N ARG A 75 -5.74 3.80 -0.16
CA ARG A 75 -6.10 2.54 -0.83
C ARG A 75 -4.97 1.53 -0.76
N TYR A 76 -5.31 0.26 -0.87
CA TYR A 76 -4.36 -0.85 -0.76
C TYR A 76 -4.29 -1.66 -2.05
N ILE A 77 -3.15 -2.31 -2.25
CA ILE A 77 -2.96 -3.36 -3.25
C ILE A 77 -2.34 -4.55 -2.54
N ASP A 78 -2.92 -5.74 -2.72
CA ASP A 78 -2.31 -6.97 -2.23
C ASP A 78 -1.07 -7.30 -3.05
N PHE A 79 0.00 -7.68 -2.36
CA PHE A 79 1.28 -7.97 -3.00
C PHE A 79 1.63 -9.44 -2.73
N GLU A 80 1.81 -10.22 -3.79
CA GLU A 80 2.24 -11.61 -3.68
C GLU A 80 3.72 -11.71 -4.00
N LEU A 81 4.55 -12.12 -3.03
CA LEU A 81 5.98 -12.32 -3.30
C LEU A 81 6.21 -13.47 -4.27
N ASN A 82 6.98 -13.18 -5.31
CA ASN A 82 7.56 -14.19 -6.17
C ASN A 82 8.88 -14.70 -5.55
N PRO A 83 9.14 -16.02 -5.58
CA PRO A 83 10.41 -16.58 -5.10
C PRO A 83 11.63 -16.16 -5.94
N ASP A 84 11.42 -15.76 -7.20
CA ASP A 84 12.48 -15.22 -8.05
C ASP A 84 12.74 -13.75 -7.71
N LYS A 85 13.97 -13.44 -7.27
CA LYS A 85 14.40 -12.08 -6.93
C LYS A 85 14.48 -11.16 -8.14
N ASP A 86 14.65 -11.71 -9.34
CA ASP A 86 14.69 -10.94 -10.57
C ASP A 86 13.31 -10.75 -11.22
N PHE A 87 12.26 -11.27 -10.59
CA PHE A 87 10.89 -11.17 -11.07
C PHE A 87 10.48 -9.70 -11.25
N ILE A 88 9.85 -9.42 -12.40
CA ILE A 88 9.29 -8.11 -12.72
C ILE A 88 7.81 -8.12 -12.34
N TYR A 89 7.49 -7.44 -11.23
CA TYR A 89 6.13 -7.28 -10.77
C TYR A 89 5.38 -6.30 -11.66
N THR A 90 4.12 -6.62 -11.94
CA THR A 90 3.17 -5.67 -12.53
C THR A 90 2.33 -5.07 -11.41
N ILE A 91 2.53 -3.78 -11.14
CA ILE A 91 1.74 -3.02 -10.17
C ILE A 91 0.54 -2.43 -10.90
N ASP A 92 -0.62 -3.01 -10.68
CA ASP A 92 -1.87 -2.62 -11.32
C ASP A 92 -2.78 -1.87 -10.34
N PHE A 93 -2.83 -0.55 -10.48
CA PHE A 93 -3.69 0.30 -9.66
C PHE A 93 -5.19 0.11 -9.95
N ASN A 94 -5.57 -0.59 -11.03
CA ASN A 94 -6.96 -0.98 -11.24
C ASN A 94 -7.44 -2.00 -10.19
N LEU A 95 -6.51 -2.70 -9.53
CA LEU A 95 -6.80 -3.63 -8.44
C LEU A 95 -6.74 -2.96 -7.06
N ALA A 96 -6.48 -1.65 -7.00
CA ALA A 96 -6.46 -0.93 -5.74
C ALA A 96 -7.87 -0.89 -5.14
N TYR A 97 -7.98 -1.25 -3.85
CA TYR A 97 -9.25 -1.34 -3.14
C TYR A 97 -9.27 -0.45 -1.89
N ASN A 98 -10.47 -0.07 -1.47
CA ASN A 98 -10.69 0.65 -0.23
C ASN A 98 -10.56 -0.31 0.95
N PRO A 99 -9.83 0.07 2.01
CA PRO A 99 -9.64 -0.83 3.13
C PRO A 99 -10.97 -1.02 3.89
N TYR A 100 -11.16 -2.18 4.55
CA TYR A 100 -12.47 -2.57 5.11
C TYR A 100 -13.13 -1.55 6.06
N CYS A 101 -12.35 -0.69 6.74
CA CYS A 101 -12.87 0.41 7.55
C CYS A 101 -13.63 1.48 6.75
N ALA A 102 -13.48 1.52 5.43
CA ALA A 102 -14.31 2.34 4.55
C ALA A 102 -15.78 1.86 4.57
N TYR A 103 -16.02 0.57 4.81
CA TYR A 103 -17.35 -0.05 4.76
C TYR A 103 -17.96 -0.27 6.14
N SER A 104 -17.14 -0.48 7.17
CA SER A 104 -17.64 -0.63 8.53
C SER A 104 -16.69 -0.01 9.56
N PRO A 105 -17.20 0.82 10.48
CA PRO A 105 -16.40 1.40 11.55
C PRO A 105 -15.93 0.35 12.56
N ASP A 106 -16.34 -0.91 12.46
CA ASP A 106 -15.88 -1.99 13.33
C ASP A 106 -14.45 -2.45 12.98
N TYR A 107 -14.02 -2.22 11.75
CA TYR A 107 -12.67 -2.54 11.31
C TYR A 107 -11.74 -1.35 11.51
N SER A 108 -10.46 -1.66 11.75
CA SER A 108 -9.40 -0.66 11.71
C SER A 108 -8.44 -0.97 10.59
N CYS A 109 -7.87 0.07 9.97
CA CYS A 109 -7.00 -0.04 8.80
C CYS A 109 -5.66 0.64 9.03
N ALA A 110 -4.60 0.14 8.42
CA ALA A 110 -3.28 0.75 8.49
C ALA A 110 -3.28 2.13 7.82
N ILE A 111 -2.85 3.16 8.54
CA ILE A 111 -2.75 4.49 7.94
C ILE A 111 -1.46 4.54 7.11
N PRO A 112 -1.53 4.78 5.78
CA PRO A 112 -0.33 4.96 4.97
C PRO A 112 0.54 6.09 5.52
N THR A 113 1.86 5.91 5.49
CA THR A 113 2.79 6.93 5.97
C THR A 113 2.92 8.07 4.96
N LYS A 114 3.61 9.16 5.34
CA LYS A 114 3.90 10.26 4.41
C LYS A 114 4.77 9.82 3.22
N GLU A 115 5.61 8.81 3.39
CA GLU A 115 6.44 8.26 2.32
C GLU A 115 5.62 7.49 1.29
N ASP A 116 4.40 7.07 1.66
CA ASP A 116 3.49 6.32 0.81
C ASP A 116 2.57 7.23 -0.04
N HIS A 117 2.81 8.54 -0.01
CA HIS A 117 2.07 9.48 -0.85
C HIS A 117 2.65 9.55 -2.27
N ILE A 118 1.84 9.17 -3.24
CA ILE A 118 2.16 9.24 -4.66
C ILE A 118 1.60 10.56 -5.20
N ASP A 119 2.48 11.48 -5.59
CA ASP A 119 2.15 12.80 -6.13
C ASP A 119 1.62 12.72 -7.59
N LEU A 120 0.61 11.88 -7.81
CA LEU A 120 -0.10 11.60 -9.07
C LEU A 120 -1.61 11.54 -8.81
N TYR A 121 -2.42 11.82 -9.83
CA TYR A 121 -3.84 11.49 -9.82
C TYR A 121 -4.02 10.04 -10.28
N ILE A 122 -4.41 9.14 -9.39
CA ILE A 122 -4.64 7.73 -9.71
C ILE A 122 -6.16 7.49 -9.79
N GLU A 123 -6.74 7.78 -10.95
CA GLU A 123 -8.20 7.79 -11.20
C GLU A 123 -8.81 6.40 -11.50
N VAL A 124 -8.07 5.33 -11.26
CA VAL A 124 -8.44 3.92 -11.49
C VAL A 124 -8.47 3.14 -10.18
N GLY A 125 -9.08 1.96 -10.17
CA GLY A 125 -9.31 1.16 -8.96
C GLY A 125 -10.66 1.47 -8.33
N GLU A 126 -10.87 0.97 -7.11
CA GLU A 126 -12.10 1.21 -6.37
C GLU A 126 -12.26 2.69 -6.03
N LYS A 127 -13.42 3.24 -6.39
CA LYS A 127 -13.84 4.61 -6.09
C LYS A 127 -14.86 4.60 -4.97
N ILE A 128 -15.05 5.73 -4.30
CA ILE A 128 -16.21 5.90 -3.43
C ILE A 128 -17.42 6.04 -4.35
N PHE A 129 -18.32 5.05 -4.35
CA PHE A 129 -19.68 5.28 -4.84
C PHE A 129 -20.46 5.94 -3.71
N HIS A 130 -20.83 7.20 -3.90
CA HIS A 130 -21.77 7.94 -3.04
C HIS A 130 -23.21 7.60 -3.41
#